data_AF-A0A7X6MHS6-F1
#
_entry.id   AF-A0A7X6MHS6-F1
#
_cell.length_a   1.000
_cell.length_b   1.000
_cell.length_c   1.000
_cell.angle_alpha   90.00
_cell.angle_beta   90.00
_cell.angle_gamma   90.00
#
_symmetry.space_group_name_H-M   'P 1'
#
loop_
_entity.id
_entity.type
_entity.pdbx_description
1 polymer ?
#
loop_
_entity_poly.entity_id
_entity_poly.type
_entity_poly.pdbx_seq_one_letter_code
_entity_poly.pdbx_strand_id
1 'polypeptide(L)' 'MYQDSKGAWFSLTYKILQSGQYNVHFNYDERPSFLFPPSPEEYAADLEEFPRDPEHIPEWLREELRKAEQD' A
#
# COMPACT_ATOMS: atom_id res chain seq x y z
N MET A 1 -8.57 3.09 -0.40
CA MET A 1 -9.38 3.05 0.83
C MET A 1 -8.88 1.92 1.72
N TYR A 2 -9.21 1.83 3.01
CA TYR A 2 -8.99 0.58 3.76
C TYR A 2 -10.07 -0.44 3.36
N GLN A 3 -9.67 -1.71 3.25
CA GLN A 3 -10.57 -2.84 3.05
C GLN A 3 -10.20 -3.93 4.05
N ASP A 4 -11.19 -4.47 4.74
CA ASP A 4 -10.98 -5.57 5.68
C ASP A 4 -10.29 -6.74 4.96
N SER A 5 -9.32 -7.38 5.62
CA SER A 5 -8.41 -8.39 5.06
C SER A 5 -7.47 -7.93 3.93
N LYS A 6 -7.72 -6.83 3.22
CA LYS A 6 -6.85 -6.36 2.12
C LYS A 6 -5.94 -5.18 2.54
N GLY A 7 -6.22 -4.57 3.68
CA GLY A 7 -5.47 -3.46 4.26
C GLY A 7 -5.70 -2.13 3.56
N ALA A 8 -4.80 -1.18 3.83
CA ALA A 8 -4.80 0.13 3.21
C ALA A 8 -4.31 0.08 1.74
N TRP A 9 -4.65 1.12 1.00
CA TRP A 9 -4.19 1.36 -0.36
C TRP A 9 -2.83 2.07 -0.30
N PHE A 10 -1.93 1.77 -1.24
CA PHE A 10 -0.60 2.39 -1.28
C PHE A 10 -0.57 3.69 -2.08
N SER A 11 -1.32 3.74 -3.18
CA SER A 11 -1.48 4.94 -4.01
C SER A 11 -2.83 4.96 -4.71
N LEU A 12 -3.24 6.13 -5.18
CA LEU A 12 -4.44 6.28 -6.00
C LEU A 12 -4.15 7.08 -7.25
N THR A 13 -4.83 6.74 -8.33
CA THR A 13 -4.90 7.56 -9.54
C THR A 13 -6.33 8.10 -9.68
N TYR A 14 -6.45 9.41 -9.76
CA TYR A 14 -7.73 10.11 -9.94
C TYR A 14 -7.73 10.81 -11.29
N LYS A 15 -8.59 10.38 -12.22
CA LYS A 15 -8.69 10.95 -13.57
C LYS A 15 -10.01 11.67 -13.72
N ILE A 16 -9.95 12.97 -14.02
CA ILE A 16 -11.12 13.82 -14.27
C ILE A 16 -11.18 14.12 -15.76
N LEU A 17 -12.34 13.90 -16.37
CA LEU A 17 -12.62 14.25 -17.75
C LEU A 17 -13.36 15.59 -17.81
N GLN A 18 -13.16 16.35 -18.89
CA GLN A 18 -13.84 17.64 -19.09
C GLN A 18 -15.38 17.51 -19.06
N SER A 19 -15.92 16.36 -19.43
CA SER A 19 -17.36 16.06 -19.35
C SER A 19 -17.91 16.00 -17.92
N GLY A 20 -17.06 16.11 -16.89
CA GLY A 20 -17.41 15.95 -15.48
C GLY A 20 -17.39 14.49 -15.00
N GLN A 21 -17.14 13.53 -15.89
CA GLN A 21 -16.92 12.14 -15.51
C GLN A 21 -15.55 11.98 -14.84
N TYR A 22 -15.44 11.04 -13.90
CA TYR A 22 -14.19 10.73 -13.24
C TYR A 22 -14.01 9.23 -13.03
N ASN A 23 -12.75 8.80 -12.89
CA ASN A 23 -12.38 7.45 -12.51
C ASN A 23 -11.35 7.49 -11.39
N VAL A 24 -11.49 6.57 -10.42
CA VAL A 24 -10.57 6.41 -9.29
C VAL A 24 -10.06 4.98 -9.29
N HIS A 25 -8.75 4.82 -9.30
CA HIS A 25 -8.09 3.55 -9.16
C HIS A 25 -7.24 3.55 -7.89
N PHE A 26 -7.45 2.55 -7.03
CA PHE A 26 -6.66 2.33 -5.82
C PHE A 26 -5.70 1.18 -6.08
N ASN A 27 -4.41 1.45 -5.89
CA ASN A 27 -3.36 0.45 -5.97
C ASN A 27 -3.14 -0.18 -4.60
N TYR A 28 -3.27 -1.51 -4.52
CA TYR A 28 -3.03 -2.31 -3.31
C TYR A 28 -1.83 -3.26 -3.47
N ASP A 29 -1.14 -3.21 -4.61
CA ASP A 29 -0.27 -4.32 -5.04
C ASP A 29 1.11 -3.81 -5.47
N GLU A 30 1.18 -2.74 -6.26
CA GLU A 30 2.42 -2.19 -6.79
C GLU A 30 3.11 -1.27 -5.79
N ARG A 31 4.44 -1.35 -5.71
CA ARG A 31 5.24 -0.44 -4.88
C ARG A 31 5.15 0.98 -5.46
N PRO A 32 4.64 1.97 -4.71
CA PRO A 32 4.64 3.34 -5.19
C PRO A 32 6.05 3.89 -5.38
N SER A 33 6.19 4.85 -6.30
CA SER A 33 7.40 5.66 -6.39
C SER A 33 7.40 6.70 -5.29
N PHE A 34 7.96 6.35 -4.13
CA PHE A 34 8.12 7.26 -3.01
C PHE A 34 9.21 8.30 -3.28
N LEU A 35 8.95 9.58 -2.97
CA LEU A 35 10.00 10.61 -2.93
C LEU A 35 10.99 10.33 -1.77
N PHE A 36 10.44 9.89 -0.64
CA PHE A 36 11.18 9.40 0.52
C PHE A 36 10.52 8.09 0.94
N PRO A 37 11.19 6.94 0.73
CA PRO A 37 10.59 5.66 1.10
C PRO A 37 10.47 5.55 2.63
N PRO A 38 9.34 5.03 3.14
CA PRO A 38 9.23 4.63 4.54
C PRO A 38 10.33 3.66 4.95
N SER A 39 10.67 3.66 6.23
CA SER A 39 11.56 2.64 6.81
C SER A 39 10.86 1.28 6.89
N PRO A 40 11.62 0.17 6.99
CA PRO A 40 11.06 -1.16 7.23
C PRO A 40 10.07 -1.20 8.41
N GLU A 41 10.38 -0.53 9.52
CA GLU A 41 9.55 -0.49 10.73
C GLU A 41 8.24 0.27 10.50
N GLU A 42 8.27 1.33 9.68
CA GLU A 42 7.06 2.07 9.31
C GLU A 42 6.11 1.22 8.48
N TYR A 43 6.61 0.33 7.61
CA TYR A 43 5.76 -0.63 6.90
C TYR A 43 5.15 -1.68 7.84
N ALA A 44 5.89 -2.14 8.85
CA ALA A 44 5.38 -3.07 9.85
C ALA A 44 4.27 -2.41 10.69
N ALA A 45 4.49 -1.18 11.14
CA ALA A 45 3.49 -0.40 11.88
C ALA A 45 2.22 -0.14 11.06
N ASP A 46 2.33 0.17 9.76
CA ASP A 46 1.16 0.30 8.87
C ASP A 46 0.35 -1.00 8.80
N LEU A 47 1.02 -2.15 8.79
CA LEU A 47 0.35 -3.46 8.73
C LEU A 47 -0.31 -3.87 10.04
N GLU A 48 0.22 -3.42 11.19
CA GLU A 48 -0.41 -3.60 12.50
C GLU A 48 -1.73 -2.82 12.61
N GLU A 49 -1.75 -1.59 12.09
CA GLU A 49 -2.94 -0.73 12.10
C GLU A 49 -3.95 -1.11 11.00
N PHE A 50 -3.46 -1.50 9.81
CA PHE A 50 -4.26 -1.87 8.64
C PHE A 50 -3.92 -3.29 8.16
N PRO A 51 -4.41 -4.32 8.86
CA PRO A 51 -4.04 -5.70 8.62
C PRO A 51 -4.37 -6.17 7.21
N ARG A 52 -3.51 -7.05 6.69
CA ARG A 52 -3.68 -7.75 5.42
C ARG A 52 -3.59 -9.25 5.65
N ASP A 53 -4.45 -9.98 4.97
CA ASP A 53 -4.32 -11.42 4.83
C ASP A 53 -3.04 -11.73 4.04
N PRO A 54 -2.37 -12.87 4.31
CA PRO A 54 -1.12 -13.20 3.65
C PRO A 54 -1.19 -13.11 2.12
N GLU A 55 -2.29 -13.50 1.48
CA GLU A 55 -2.47 -13.41 0.03
C GLU A 55 -2.50 -11.98 -0.53
N HIS A 56 -2.72 -10.98 0.31
CA HIS A 56 -2.77 -9.56 -0.03
C HIS A 56 -1.51 -8.78 0.36
N ILE A 57 -0.47 -9.48 0.81
CA ILE A 57 0.85 -8.89 1.05
C ILE A 57 1.72 -9.14 -0.20
N PRO A 58 1.99 -8.09 -1.01
CA PRO A 58 2.83 -8.22 -2.20
C PRO A 58 4.29 -8.49 -1.82
N GLU A 59 5.05 -9.10 -2.73
CA GLU A 59 6.40 -9.58 -2.43
C GLU A 59 7.36 -8.48 -1.97
N TRP A 60 7.25 -7.28 -2.57
CA TRP A 60 8.09 -6.16 -2.17
C TRP A 60 7.81 -5.72 -0.72
N LEU A 61 6.57 -5.84 -0.23
CA LEU A 61 6.22 -5.49 1.14
C LEU A 61 6.76 -6.56 2.09
N ARG A 62 6.66 -7.85 1.72
CA ARG A 62 7.28 -8.95 2.49
C ARG A 62 8.79 -8.77 2.66
N GLU A 63 9.47 -8.27 1.63
CA GLU A 63 10.89 -7.96 1.70
C GLU A 63 11.19 -6.84 2.71
N GLU A 64 10.39 -5.76 2.74
CA GLU A 64 10.59 -4.71 3.75
C GLU A 64 10.28 -5.22 5.17
N LEU A 65 9.23 -6.03 5.35
CA LEU A 65 8.92 -6.62 6.66
C LEU A 65 10.04 -7.52 7.17
N ARG A 66 10.66 -8.32 6.29
CA ARG A 66 11.83 -9.15 6.66
C ARG A 66 13.04 -8.33 7.08
N LYS A 67 13.20 -7.09 6.59
CA LYS A 67 14.27 -6.19 7.03
C LYS A 67 13.97 -5.62 8.41
N ALA A 68 12.71 -5.27 8.69
CA ALA A 68 12.29 -4.77 9.99
C ALA A 68 12.52 -5.81 11.11
N GLU A 69 12.47 -7.11 10.79
CA GLU A 69 12.78 -8.19 11.73
C GLU A 69 14.30 -8.39 11.99
N GLN A 70 15.16 -7.78 11.18
CA GLN A 70 16.63 -7.97 11.21
C GLN A 70 17.39 -6.83 11.88
N ASP A 71 16.74 -5.69 12.12
CA ASP A 71 17.26 -4.54 12.88
C ASP A 71 16.93 -4.65 14.38
#